data_AF-A0A3B1DJS9-F1
#
_entry.id   AF-A0A3B1DJS9-F1
#
_cell.length_a   1.000
_cell.length_b   1.000
_cell.length_c   1.000
_cell.angle_alpha   90.00
_cell.angle_beta   90.00
_cell.angle_gamma   90.00
#
_symmetry.space_group_name_H-M   'P 1'
#
loop_
_entity.id
_entity.type
_entity.pdbx_description
1 polymer ?
#
loop_
_entity_poly.entity_id
_entity_poly.type
_entity_poly.pdbx_seq_one_letter_code
_entity_poly.pdbx_strand_id
1 'polypeptide(L)'
;MFKQTLSSNPVVFAGIETFDGGDTAGIRMRNLSSTSVEVRIEEEQSEDSETAHTTEVVGFFALESGAILDNQGSLIGEAGLTSSGQINNGSWKTITLSKDYNSPVVIMNILTANGYEQSHIRLRNVKANSFQYQIEEWDYLDQAHGEELISYLVIEEGVHSLNDGRKIQVGVVGNNQKWKTVTFPEIFGRIPVTLSQSQTYNGGQAIVTRQKNVSSSKFDVRLQEEEGNDGFHWQETIGYVAIEVDL
;
A
#
# COMPACT_ATOMS: atom_id res chain seq x y z
N MET A 1 -16.82 3.62 -7.16
CA MET A 1 -17.82 2.53 -7.13
C MET A 1 -17.13 1.25 -7.58
N PHE A 2 -17.40 0.14 -6.90
CA PHE A 2 -16.91 -1.18 -7.27
C PHE A 2 -17.74 -1.73 -8.42
N LYS A 3 -17.10 -2.54 -9.26
CA LYS A 3 -17.73 -3.16 -10.44
C LYS A 3 -18.59 -4.36 -10.08
N GLN A 4 -18.27 -4.99 -8.95
CA GLN A 4 -19.00 -6.09 -8.37
C GLN A 4 -19.34 -5.73 -6.92
N THR A 5 -20.57 -6.02 -6.51
CA THR A 5 -20.95 -5.95 -5.10
C THR A 5 -20.23 -7.04 -4.34
N LEU A 6 -19.47 -6.66 -3.31
CA LEU A 6 -18.80 -7.59 -2.41
C LEU A 6 -19.79 -8.02 -1.32
N SER A 7 -19.87 -9.33 -1.10
CA SER A 7 -20.85 -10.00 -0.27
C SER A 7 -20.54 -9.94 1.23
N SER A 8 -19.27 -9.69 1.62
CA SER A 8 -18.89 -9.47 3.02
C SER A 8 -17.58 -8.68 3.18
N ASN A 9 -17.57 -7.64 4.02
CA ASN A 9 -16.34 -6.96 4.48
C ASN A 9 -15.28 -6.72 3.38
N PRO A 10 -15.55 -5.82 2.41
CA PRO A 10 -14.65 -5.57 1.31
C PRO A 10 -13.28 -5.13 1.80
N VAL A 11 -12.24 -5.80 1.32
CA VAL A 11 -10.85 -5.39 1.52
C VAL A 11 -10.44 -4.58 0.30
N VAL A 12 -10.07 -3.32 0.52
CA VAL A 12 -9.78 -2.37 -0.55
C VAL A 12 -8.33 -1.93 -0.46
N PHE A 13 -7.70 -1.78 -1.62
CA PHE A 13 -6.37 -1.22 -1.74
C PHE A 13 -6.33 -0.18 -2.84
N ALA A 14 -5.59 0.90 -2.60
CA ALA A 14 -5.44 2.00 -3.54
C ALA A 14 -4.04 2.61 -3.45
N GLY A 15 -3.59 3.18 -4.56
CA GLY A 15 -2.30 3.81 -4.69
C GLY A 15 -2.31 4.88 -5.78
N ILE A 16 -1.40 5.85 -5.66
CA ILE A 16 -1.18 6.87 -6.68
C ILE A 16 -0.31 6.26 -7.77
N GLU A 17 -0.76 6.30 -9.03
CA GLU A 17 -0.12 5.66 -10.19
C GLU A 17 0.75 6.63 -11.01
N THR A 18 0.67 7.93 -10.71
CA THR A 18 1.41 9.02 -11.36
C THR A 18 2.20 9.84 -10.34
N PHE A 19 2.96 10.80 -10.86
CA PHE A 19 3.72 11.77 -10.06
C PHE A 19 3.69 13.12 -10.78
N ASP A 20 2.52 13.72 -10.81
CA ASP A 20 2.26 15.02 -11.41
C ASP A 20 2.53 16.16 -10.41
N GLY A 21 2.31 15.91 -9.11
CA GLY A 21 2.66 16.80 -7.99
C GLY A 21 3.89 16.32 -7.23
N GLY A 22 4.81 17.24 -6.91
CA GLY A 22 6.10 16.94 -6.26
C GLY A 22 5.99 16.69 -4.76
N ASP A 23 5.05 17.39 -4.16
CA ASP A 23 4.73 17.48 -2.73
C ASP A 23 4.37 16.10 -2.19
N THR A 24 4.74 15.84 -0.94
CA THR A 24 4.60 14.52 -0.34
C THR A 24 3.14 14.23 -0.13
N ALA A 25 2.63 13.13 -0.70
CA ALA A 25 1.20 12.84 -0.66
C ALA A 25 0.91 11.35 -0.50
N GLY A 26 -0.23 11.06 0.13
CA GLY A 26 -0.72 9.72 0.39
C GLY A 26 -2.19 9.56 0.05
N ILE A 27 -2.66 8.31 0.03
CA ILE A 27 -4.07 7.99 -0.14
C ILE A 27 -4.79 8.04 1.21
N ARG A 28 -5.91 8.75 1.27
CA ARG A 28 -6.86 8.70 2.38
C ARG A 28 -8.21 8.16 1.91
N MET A 29 -8.75 7.19 2.64
CA MET A 29 -10.02 6.55 2.33
C MET A 29 -11.05 6.75 3.44
N ARG A 30 -12.33 6.73 3.07
CA ARG A 30 -13.46 6.75 4.02
C ARG A 30 -14.73 6.20 3.40
N ASN A 31 -15.80 6.12 4.21
CA ASN A 31 -17.15 5.76 3.76
C ASN A 31 -17.18 4.42 3.00
N LEU A 32 -16.46 3.43 3.52
CA LEU A 32 -16.44 2.08 2.97
C LEU A 32 -17.85 1.44 3.04
N SER A 33 -18.29 0.90 1.92
CA SER A 33 -19.49 0.08 1.77
C SER A 33 -19.16 -1.17 0.95
N SER A 34 -20.09 -2.12 0.86
CA SER A 34 -19.97 -3.28 -0.04
C SER A 34 -19.84 -2.94 -1.54
N THR A 35 -20.07 -1.68 -1.92
CA THR A 35 -20.10 -1.22 -3.32
C THR A 35 -19.20 -0.02 -3.59
N SER A 36 -18.60 0.59 -2.58
CA SER A 36 -17.83 1.82 -2.76
C SER A 36 -16.87 2.08 -1.61
N VAL A 37 -15.85 2.88 -1.90
CA VAL A 37 -15.07 3.63 -0.93
C VAL A 37 -14.85 5.01 -1.53
N GLU A 38 -14.78 6.04 -0.68
CA GLU A 38 -14.29 7.36 -1.09
C GLU A 38 -12.79 7.41 -0.95
N VAL A 39 -12.11 7.94 -1.97
CA VAL A 39 -10.66 8.06 -2.01
C VAL A 39 -10.31 9.51 -2.31
N ARG A 40 -9.34 10.06 -1.57
CA ARG A 40 -8.69 11.33 -1.90
C ARG A 40 -7.18 11.18 -1.77
N ILE A 41 -6.46 12.05 -2.47
CA ILE A 41 -5.05 12.29 -2.21
C ILE A 41 -4.98 13.41 -1.17
N GLU A 42 -4.11 13.23 -0.19
CA GLU A 42 -3.84 14.21 0.86
C GLU A 42 -2.35 14.54 0.84
N GLU A 43 -2.03 15.82 0.66
CA GLU A 43 -0.67 16.35 0.79
C GLU A 43 -0.29 16.51 2.26
N GLU A 44 0.99 16.32 2.51
CA GLU A 44 1.70 16.52 3.76
C GLU A 44 1.94 18.04 3.98
N GLN A 45 2.21 18.49 5.21
CA GLN A 45 2.18 19.92 5.57
C GLN A 45 3.39 20.42 6.39
N SER A 46 4.52 19.73 6.35
CA SER A 46 5.69 20.03 7.18
C SER A 46 6.44 21.28 6.71
N GLU A 47 6.50 21.51 5.40
CA GLU A 47 7.17 22.68 4.82
C GLU A 47 6.21 23.90 4.73
N ASP A 48 4.94 23.67 4.38
CA ASP A 48 3.91 24.70 4.38
C ASP A 48 2.49 24.14 4.65
N SER A 49 1.52 25.03 4.85
CA SER A 49 0.15 24.64 5.21
C SER A 49 -0.76 24.35 4.01
N GLU A 50 -0.26 24.49 2.78
CA GLU A 50 -1.05 24.27 1.58
C GLU A 50 -1.34 22.77 1.38
N THR A 51 -2.49 22.43 0.79
CA THR A 51 -2.88 21.03 0.52
C THR A 51 -3.48 20.83 -0.88
N ALA A 52 -3.34 21.83 -1.76
CA ALA A 52 -3.82 21.84 -3.12
C ALA A 52 -2.94 20.97 -4.01
N HIS A 53 -3.29 19.69 -4.06
CA HIS A 53 -2.66 18.78 -4.99
C HIS A 53 -3.17 18.94 -6.42
N THR A 54 -2.26 18.81 -7.38
CA THR A 54 -2.62 18.70 -8.80
C THR A 54 -3.30 17.35 -9.08
N THR A 55 -3.76 17.15 -10.32
CA THR A 55 -4.37 15.89 -10.75
C THR A 55 -3.36 14.75 -10.70
N GLU A 56 -3.78 13.59 -10.23
CA GLU A 56 -3.04 12.33 -10.31
C GLU A 56 -4.01 11.19 -10.69
N VAL A 57 -3.48 10.08 -11.20
CA VAL A 57 -4.24 8.84 -11.39
C VAL A 57 -4.17 8.00 -10.13
N VAL A 58 -5.32 7.54 -9.63
CA VAL A 58 -5.40 6.57 -8.54
C VAL A 58 -5.84 5.22 -9.08
N GLY A 59 -5.01 4.20 -8.88
CA GLY A 59 -5.32 2.81 -9.12
C GLY A 59 -5.90 2.18 -7.85
N PHE A 60 -6.92 1.34 -7.99
CA PHE A 60 -7.48 0.60 -6.87
C PHE A 60 -7.99 -0.77 -7.29
N PHE A 61 -8.04 -1.68 -6.34
CA PHE A 61 -8.80 -2.92 -6.46
C PHE A 61 -9.43 -3.29 -5.12
N ALA A 62 -10.48 -4.10 -5.18
CA ALA A 62 -11.17 -4.61 -4.01
C ALA A 62 -11.38 -6.12 -4.16
N LEU A 63 -11.35 -6.82 -3.04
CA LEU A 63 -11.59 -8.26 -2.94
C LEU A 63 -12.31 -8.61 -1.65
N GLU A 64 -12.83 -9.83 -1.59
CA GLU A 64 -13.34 -10.41 -0.35
C GLU A 64 -12.17 -10.74 0.59
N SER A 65 -12.42 -10.64 1.90
CA SER A 65 -11.49 -11.14 2.92
C SER A 65 -11.36 -12.67 2.83
N GLY A 66 -10.15 -13.20 3.02
CA GLY A 66 -9.86 -14.62 3.04
C GLY A 66 -8.65 -15.03 2.20
N ALA A 67 -8.59 -16.32 1.91
CA ALA A 67 -7.52 -16.94 1.12
C ALA A 67 -7.59 -16.51 -0.36
N ILE A 68 -6.43 -16.24 -0.94
CA ILE A 68 -6.23 -15.93 -2.35
C ILE A 68 -5.59 -17.15 -3.00
N LEU A 69 -6.29 -17.71 -3.98
CA LEU A 69 -5.83 -18.89 -4.71
C LEU A 69 -5.47 -18.52 -6.16
N ASP A 70 -4.43 -19.16 -6.69
CA ASP A 70 -4.16 -19.15 -8.14
C ASP A 70 -5.18 -20.01 -8.91
N ASN A 71 -5.10 -20.00 -10.24
CA ASN A 71 -5.97 -20.77 -11.13
C ASN A 71 -5.72 -22.30 -11.10
N GLN A 72 -4.70 -22.75 -10.38
CA GLN A 72 -4.47 -24.16 -10.05
C GLN A 72 -5.03 -24.55 -8.68
N GLY A 73 -5.58 -23.58 -7.93
CA GLY A 73 -6.08 -23.77 -6.57
C GLY A 73 -5.00 -23.76 -5.48
N SER A 74 -3.76 -23.39 -5.80
CA SER A 74 -2.69 -23.19 -4.82
C SER A 74 -2.95 -21.90 -4.04
N LEU A 75 -2.71 -21.94 -2.74
CA LEU A 75 -2.74 -20.73 -1.92
C LEU A 75 -1.54 -19.86 -2.25
N ILE A 76 -1.79 -18.62 -2.67
CA ILE A 76 -0.75 -17.64 -2.98
C ILE A 76 -0.77 -16.43 -2.05
N GLY A 77 -1.82 -16.25 -1.24
CA GLY A 77 -1.94 -15.12 -0.35
C GLY A 77 -3.19 -15.14 0.53
N GLU A 78 -3.35 -14.10 1.34
CA GLU A 78 -4.57 -13.81 2.07
C GLU A 78 -4.80 -12.31 2.20
N ALA A 79 -6.08 -11.92 2.26
CA ALA A 79 -6.48 -10.55 2.55
C ALA A 79 -7.38 -10.51 3.78
N GLY A 80 -7.30 -9.44 4.56
CA GLY A 80 -8.12 -9.29 5.74
C GLY A 80 -8.26 -7.85 6.21
N LEU A 81 -9.00 -7.70 7.31
CA LEU A 81 -9.24 -6.44 7.99
C LEU A 81 -8.77 -6.53 9.43
N THR A 82 -8.28 -5.41 9.96
CA THR A 82 -7.96 -5.23 11.37
C THR A 82 -8.38 -3.83 11.81
N SER A 83 -8.54 -3.61 13.12
CA SER A 83 -8.81 -2.31 13.69
C SER A 83 -7.77 -1.99 14.74
N SER A 84 -7.15 -0.82 14.66
CA SER A 84 -6.16 -0.37 15.62
C SER A 84 -6.14 1.14 15.70
N GLY A 85 -5.94 1.65 16.91
CA GLY A 85 -5.39 2.99 17.14
C GLY A 85 -3.95 2.92 17.63
N GLN A 86 -3.35 4.08 17.87
CA GLN A 86 -1.97 4.22 18.30
C GLN A 86 -1.82 5.32 19.35
N ILE A 87 -0.94 5.11 20.34
CA ILE A 87 -0.67 6.09 21.39
C ILE A 87 0.67 6.85 21.21
N ASN A 88 1.56 6.32 20.36
CA ASN A 88 2.86 6.88 19.96
C ASN A 88 3.54 5.97 18.90
N ASN A 89 4.62 6.45 18.29
CA ASN A 89 5.46 5.76 17.28
C ASN A 89 6.16 4.44 17.72
N GLY A 90 5.91 3.98 18.95
CA GLY A 90 6.33 2.68 19.47
C GLY A 90 5.21 1.63 19.46
N SER A 91 3.99 1.97 19.03
CA SER A 91 2.79 1.15 19.21
C SER A 91 2.62 0.01 18.19
N TRP A 92 3.71 -0.59 17.75
CA TRP A 92 3.73 -1.66 16.76
C TRP A 92 2.82 -2.83 17.12
N LYS A 93 1.92 -3.17 16.20
CA LYS A 93 1.01 -4.33 16.27
C LYS A 93 1.58 -5.47 15.45
N THR A 94 1.21 -6.70 15.81
CA THR A 94 1.58 -7.91 15.05
C THR A 94 0.33 -8.52 14.46
N ILE A 95 0.34 -8.80 13.15
CA ILE A 95 -0.63 -9.68 12.51
C ILE A 95 0.01 -11.06 12.40
N THR A 96 -0.70 -12.07 12.89
CA THR A 96 -0.35 -13.48 12.66
C THR A 96 -1.16 -13.99 11.47
N LEU A 97 -0.46 -14.59 10.52
CA LEU A 97 -1.02 -15.09 9.28
C LEU A 97 -1.64 -16.47 9.46
N SER A 98 -2.61 -16.83 8.62
CA SER A 98 -3.26 -18.14 8.72
C SER A 98 -2.38 -19.30 8.25
N LYS A 99 -1.29 -18.98 7.54
CA LYS A 99 -0.32 -19.91 6.93
C LYS A 99 1.10 -19.35 6.98
N ASP A 100 2.07 -20.23 6.71
CA ASP A 100 3.45 -19.84 6.41
C ASP A 100 3.59 -19.59 4.90
N TYR A 101 4.16 -18.44 4.55
CA TYR A 101 4.55 -18.01 3.20
C TYR A 101 6.07 -18.06 3.04
N ASN A 102 6.57 -18.31 1.83
CA ASN A 102 7.99 -18.42 1.56
C ASN A 102 8.65 -17.05 1.38
N SER A 103 8.00 -16.15 0.64
CA SER A 103 8.50 -14.80 0.35
C SER A 103 7.31 -13.82 0.30
N PRO A 104 6.68 -13.55 1.46
CA PRO A 104 5.51 -12.70 1.51
C PRO A 104 5.84 -11.24 1.23
N VAL A 105 5.01 -10.59 0.42
CA VAL A 105 4.90 -9.14 0.29
C VAL A 105 3.59 -8.68 0.92
N VAL A 106 3.66 -7.61 1.71
CA VAL A 106 2.53 -7.07 2.46
C VAL A 106 2.17 -5.68 1.93
N ILE A 107 0.88 -5.44 1.65
CA ILE A 107 0.32 -4.13 1.34
C ILE A 107 -0.81 -3.84 2.33
N MET A 108 -0.84 -2.64 2.90
CA MET A 108 -1.87 -2.22 3.85
C MET A 108 -2.36 -0.81 3.56
N ASN A 109 -3.67 -0.57 3.71
CA ASN A 109 -4.25 0.77 3.66
C ASN A 109 -5.23 1.01 4.82
N ILE A 110 -5.29 2.27 5.25
CA ILE A 110 -6.30 2.76 6.19
C ILE A 110 -7.60 3.01 5.40
N LEU A 111 -8.71 2.42 5.82
CA LEU A 111 -10.00 2.44 5.11
C LEU A 111 -11.00 3.46 5.69
N THR A 112 -10.64 4.08 6.80
CA THR A 112 -11.42 5.11 7.49
C THR A 112 -10.60 6.38 7.70
N ALA A 113 -11.26 7.43 8.16
CA ALA A 113 -10.66 8.72 8.48
C ALA A 113 -11.23 9.21 9.82
N ASN A 114 -11.04 8.40 10.85
CA ASN A 114 -11.53 8.65 12.20
C ASN A 114 -10.56 9.54 13.01
N GLY A 115 -9.25 9.37 12.81
CA GLY A 115 -8.21 10.30 13.23
C GLY A 115 -8.22 11.55 12.36
N TYR A 116 -7.84 12.69 12.93
CA TYR A 116 -7.86 13.97 12.21
C TYR A 116 -6.62 14.11 11.32
N GLU A 117 -5.48 13.81 11.89
CA GLU A 117 -4.14 13.90 11.36
C GLU A 117 -3.95 13.00 10.14
N GLN A 118 -3.03 13.37 9.25
CA GLN A 118 -2.66 12.52 8.13
C GLN A 118 -1.74 11.40 8.62
N SER A 119 -2.04 10.18 8.17
CA SER A 119 -1.27 8.99 8.54
C SER A 119 -1.24 7.97 7.42
N HIS A 120 -0.30 7.05 7.50
CA HIS A 120 -0.18 5.90 6.61
C HIS A 120 0.26 4.66 7.42
N ILE A 121 0.31 3.49 6.77
CA ILE A 121 0.79 2.29 7.44
C ILE A 121 2.28 2.11 7.18
N ARG A 122 3.04 1.92 8.26
CA ARG A 122 4.44 1.50 8.20
C ARG A 122 4.57 0.05 8.59
N LEU A 123 5.40 -0.70 7.86
CA LEU A 123 5.61 -2.14 8.06
C LEU A 123 7.03 -2.42 8.54
N ARG A 124 7.17 -3.48 9.33
CA ARG A 124 8.46 -4.10 9.62
C ARG A 124 8.29 -5.58 9.95
N ASN A 125 9.41 -6.28 10.05
CA ASN A 125 9.43 -7.68 10.49
C ASN A 125 8.48 -8.57 9.67
N VAL A 126 8.40 -8.35 8.35
CA VAL A 126 7.67 -9.23 7.43
C VAL A 126 8.38 -10.58 7.41
N LYS A 127 7.68 -11.61 7.90
CA LYS A 127 8.15 -12.99 8.07
C LYS A 127 7.15 -13.94 7.43
N ALA A 128 7.52 -15.21 7.34
CA ALA A 128 6.68 -16.27 6.77
C ALA A 128 5.24 -16.29 7.29
N ASN A 129 5.01 -16.04 8.58
CA ASN A 129 3.68 -16.16 9.20
C ASN A 129 3.25 -14.96 10.03
N SER A 130 3.97 -13.85 9.92
CA SER A 130 3.62 -12.64 10.65
C SER A 130 4.28 -11.43 10.03
N PHE A 131 3.69 -10.28 10.28
CA PHE A 131 4.32 -8.99 10.07
C PHE A 131 3.94 -8.05 11.20
N GLN A 132 4.70 -6.96 11.34
CA GLN A 132 4.34 -5.88 12.23
C GLN A 132 3.97 -4.64 11.45
N TYR A 133 3.02 -3.89 11.98
CA TYR A 133 2.59 -2.63 11.42
C TYR A 133 2.36 -1.58 12.52
N GLN A 134 2.38 -0.32 12.13
CA GLN A 134 1.90 0.78 12.95
C GLN A 134 1.17 1.81 12.06
N ILE A 135 0.36 2.66 12.68
CA ILE A 135 -0.15 3.86 12.02
C ILE A 135 0.95 4.91 12.19
N GLU A 136 1.56 5.32 11.10
CA GLU A 136 2.64 6.30 11.09
C GLU A 136 2.07 7.66 10.69
N GLU A 137 2.16 8.61 11.61
CA GLU A 137 1.98 10.03 11.31
C GLU A 137 3.32 10.63 10.88
N TRP A 138 3.26 11.71 10.12
CA TRP A 138 4.45 12.48 9.74
C TRP A 138 5.21 12.99 10.97
N ASP A 139 6.52 13.19 10.84
CA ASP A 139 7.43 13.41 11.98
C ASP A 139 7.11 14.72 12.72
N TYR A 140 6.49 15.70 12.06
CA TYR A 140 6.03 16.96 12.66
C TYR A 140 4.77 16.83 13.57
N LEU A 141 4.12 15.67 13.59
CA LEU A 141 2.90 15.38 14.37
C LEU A 141 3.20 14.68 15.70
N ASP A 142 2.19 14.48 16.54
CA ASP A 142 2.35 13.98 17.92
C ASP A 142 2.43 12.43 18.02
N GLN A 143 2.22 11.74 16.90
CA GLN A 143 2.32 10.28 16.73
C GLN A 143 1.21 9.48 17.41
N ALA A 144 0.20 10.15 17.98
CA ALA A 144 -0.96 9.53 18.59
C ALA A 144 -2.14 9.54 17.60
N HIS A 145 -2.71 8.37 17.32
CA HIS A 145 -3.75 8.25 16.30
C HIS A 145 -4.98 7.49 16.78
N GLY A 146 -6.15 7.95 16.33
CA GLY A 146 -7.44 7.31 16.59
C GLY A 146 -7.51 5.89 16.04
N GLU A 147 -8.54 5.14 16.47
CA GLU A 147 -8.79 3.81 15.92
C GLU A 147 -9.27 3.89 14.48
N GLU A 148 -8.59 3.17 13.58
CA GLU A 148 -8.92 3.06 12.17
C GLU A 148 -9.21 1.60 11.78
N LEU A 149 -10.08 1.42 10.78
CA LEU A 149 -10.20 0.15 10.05
C LEU A 149 -9.12 0.09 8.98
N ILE A 150 -8.37 -1.02 8.94
CA ILE A 150 -7.18 -1.17 8.11
C ILE A 150 -7.30 -2.48 7.31
N SER A 151 -7.05 -2.41 5.99
CA SER A 151 -6.88 -3.59 5.14
C SER A 151 -5.44 -4.09 5.19
N TYR A 152 -5.26 -5.40 5.06
CA TYR A 152 -3.97 -5.99 4.73
C TYR A 152 -4.13 -7.04 3.63
N LEU A 153 -3.14 -7.09 2.74
CA LEU A 153 -2.91 -8.10 1.74
C LEU A 153 -1.54 -8.70 2.01
N VAL A 154 -1.46 -10.02 2.08
CA VAL A 154 -0.20 -10.77 2.02
C VAL A 154 -0.25 -11.66 0.80
N ILE A 155 0.80 -11.63 -0.02
CA ILE A 155 0.87 -12.46 -1.23
C ILE A 155 2.32 -12.88 -1.50
N GLU A 156 2.50 -14.10 -1.97
CA GLU A 156 3.82 -14.64 -2.35
C GLU A 156 4.42 -13.85 -3.50
N GLU A 157 5.71 -13.52 -3.40
CA GLU A 157 6.51 -13.04 -4.51
C GLU A 157 6.45 -14.03 -5.69
N GLY A 158 6.33 -13.49 -6.91
CA GLY A 158 6.24 -14.28 -8.13
C GLY A 158 5.21 -13.76 -9.13
N VAL A 159 5.04 -14.52 -10.21
CA VAL A 159 4.01 -14.31 -11.23
C VAL A 159 2.92 -15.35 -10.99
N HIS A 160 1.71 -14.88 -10.72
CA HIS A 160 0.56 -15.75 -10.50
C HIS A 160 -0.58 -15.40 -11.45
N SER A 161 -1.45 -16.38 -11.71
CA SER A 161 -2.70 -16.19 -12.41
C SER A 161 -3.84 -16.45 -11.44
N LEU A 162 -4.71 -15.47 -11.22
CA LEU A 162 -5.88 -15.63 -10.36
C LEU A 162 -6.88 -16.59 -11.01
N ASN A 163 -7.80 -17.14 -10.19
CA ASN A 163 -8.86 -18.05 -10.66
C ASN A 163 -9.70 -17.53 -11.83
N ASP A 164 -9.83 -16.21 -11.96
CA ASP A 164 -10.56 -15.54 -13.05
C ASP A 164 -9.68 -15.23 -14.28
N GLY A 165 -8.42 -15.69 -14.27
CA GLY A 165 -7.46 -15.52 -15.35
C GLY A 165 -6.65 -14.21 -15.29
N ARG A 166 -6.95 -13.30 -14.37
CA ARG A 166 -6.19 -12.04 -14.23
C ARG A 166 -4.76 -12.34 -13.76
N LYS A 167 -3.79 -11.66 -14.35
CA LYS A 167 -2.39 -11.75 -13.94
C LYS A 167 -2.11 -10.87 -12.72
N ILE A 168 -1.34 -11.40 -11.77
CA ILE A 168 -0.75 -10.66 -10.66
C ILE A 168 0.75 -10.93 -10.61
N GLN A 169 1.55 -9.89 -10.44
CA GLN A 169 3.00 -9.97 -10.33
C GLN A 169 3.44 -9.24 -9.07
N VAL A 170 4.15 -9.96 -8.22
CA VAL A 170 4.55 -9.53 -6.88
C VAL A 170 6.07 -9.60 -6.81
N GLY A 171 6.69 -8.63 -6.19
CA GLY A 171 8.13 -8.68 -5.94
C GLY A 171 8.63 -7.63 -4.98
N VAL A 172 9.93 -7.64 -4.73
CA VAL A 172 10.60 -6.67 -3.86
C VAL A 172 11.76 -5.97 -4.56
N VAL A 173 12.06 -4.75 -4.14
CA VAL A 173 13.20 -3.97 -4.61
C VAL A 173 13.81 -3.16 -3.47
N GLY A 174 15.13 -3.26 -3.29
CA GLY A 174 15.84 -2.36 -2.38
C GLY A 174 15.97 -0.97 -3.00
N ASN A 175 15.49 0.08 -2.31
CA ASN A 175 15.61 1.46 -2.79
C ASN A 175 15.53 2.49 -1.66
N ASN A 176 15.83 3.75 -1.98
CA ASN A 176 15.73 4.89 -1.08
C ASN A 176 14.95 6.04 -1.75
N GLN A 177 15.29 7.30 -1.48
CA GLN A 177 14.63 8.48 -2.04
C GLN A 177 14.81 8.65 -3.56
N LYS A 178 15.73 7.90 -4.19
CA LYS A 178 16.01 8.02 -5.62
C LYS A 178 15.01 7.23 -6.45
N TRP A 179 14.65 7.76 -7.62
CA TRP A 179 13.85 7.02 -8.59
C TRP A 179 14.59 5.77 -9.07
N LYS A 180 13.90 4.64 -9.04
CA LYS A 180 14.39 3.35 -9.53
C LYS A 180 13.35 2.67 -10.39
N THR A 181 13.74 2.24 -11.59
CA THR A 181 12.88 1.46 -12.48
C THR A 181 12.81 0.00 -12.03
N VAL A 182 11.59 -0.52 -11.93
CA VAL A 182 11.29 -1.94 -11.73
C VAL A 182 10.66 -2.46 -13.03
N THR A 183 11.21 -3.56 -13.56
CA THR A 183 10.66 -4.24 -14.75
C THR A 183 9.87 -5.44 -14.28
N PHE A 184 8.63 -5.59 -14.77
CA PHE A 184 7.81 -6.75 -14.48
C PHE A 184 8.40 -8.00 -15.14
N PRO A 185 8.45 -9.16 -14.43
CA PRO A 185 8.90 -10.42 -15.01
C PRO A 185 8.19 -10.81 -16.32
N GLU A 186 6.90 -10.48 -16.42
CA GLU A 186 6.10 -10.64 -17.63
C GLU A 186 5.43 -9.33 -18.05
N ILE A 187 5.19 -9.18 -19.35
CA ILE A 187 4.39 -8.07 -19.87
C ILE A 187 2.90 -8.35 -19.57
N PHE A 188 2.20 -7.33 -19.11
CA PHE A 188 0.74 -7.33 -18.94
C PHE A 188 0.01 -7.00 -20.26
N GLY A 189 -1.20 -7.51 -20.43
CA GLY A 189 -2.02 -7.19 -21.61
C GLY A 189 -2.53 -5.72 -21.61
N ARG A 190 -2.53 -5.09 -20.44
CA ARG A 190 -2.96 -3.71 -20.16
C ARG A 190 -2.06 -3.10 -19.09
N ILE A 191 -2.17 -1.80 -18.86
CA ILE A 191 -1.50 -1.17 -17.71
C ILE A 191 -2.13 -1.75 -16.43
N PRO A 192 -1.35 -2.39 -15.53
CA PRO A 192 -1.87 -2.93 -14.28
C PRO A 192 -2.11 -1.81 -13.26
N VAL A 193 -2.96 -2.07 -12.26
CA VAL A 193 -2.90 -1.32 -10.99
C VAL A 193 -1.66 -1.78 -10.26
N THR A 194 -0.80 -0.85 -9.85
CA THR A 194 0.48 -1.14 -9.21
C THR A 194 0.48 -0.51 -7.83
N LEU A 195 0.65 -1.31 -6.79
CA LEU A 195 0.80 -0.81 -5.43
C LEU A 195 2.20 -1.10 -4.93
N SER A 196 2.76 -0.21 -4.13
CA SER A 196 4.06 -0.41 -3.51
C SER A 196 4.06 0.10 -2.07
N GLN A 197 4.83 -0.54 -1.19
CA GLN A 197 4.97 -0.13 0.21
C GLN A 197 6.30 -0.63 0.77
N SER A 198 6.94 0.15 1.65
CA SER A 198 8.12 -0.33 2.38
C SER A 198 7.75 -1.52 3.28
N GLN A 199 8.55 -2.58 3.23
CA GLN A 199 8.43 -3.80 4.04
C GLN A 199 9.34 -3.79 5.27
N THR A 200 10.24 -2.81 5.34
CA THR A 200 11.24 -2.64 6.39
C THR A 200 11.18 -1.24 7.01
N TYR A 201 11.83 -1.12 8.17
CA TYR A 201 11.99 0.10 8.94
C TYR A 201 13.48 0.22 9.33
N ASN A 202 14.30 0.53 8.33
CA ASN A 202 15.73 0.80 8.46
C ASN A 202 15.99 2.27 8.78
N GLY A 203 15.20 3.18 8.21
CA GLY A 203 15.14 4.60 8.56
C GLY A 203 14.01 4.90 9.54
N GLY A 204 14.26 5.85 10.45
CA GLY A 204 13.33 6.20 11.53
C GLY A 204 12.21 7.14 11.11
N GLN A 205 12.44 7.90 10.03
CA GLN A 205 11.56 8.92 9.51
C GLN A 205 10.33 8.32 8.83
N ALA A 206 9.21 9.03 8.94
CA ALA A 206 7.99 8.74 8.20
C ALA A 206 8.23 8.76 6.69
N ILE A 207 7.80 7.71 5.98
CA ILE A 207 7.95 7.64 4.53
C ILE A 207 6.81 6.94 3.80
N VAL A 208 6.47 7.50 2.65
CA VAL A 208 5.62 6.85 1.65
C VAL A 208 6.43 6.38 0.45
N THR A 209 5.87 5.42 -0.28
CA THR A 209 6.30 5.13 -1.65
C THR A 209 5.62 6.08 -2.62
N ARG A 210 6.36 6.51 -3.64
CA ARG A 210 5.80 7.20 -4.81
C ARG A 210 6.22 6.48 -6.06
N GLN A 211 5.35 6.49 -7.07
CA GLN A 211 5.59 5.82 -8.33
C GLN A 211 5.16 6.65 -9.52
N LYS A 212 5.74 6.37 -10.68
CA LYS A 212 5.39 7.00 -11.96
C LYS A 212 5.73 6.09 -13.12
N ASN A 213 5.38 6.53 -14.33
CA ASN A 213 5.69 5.81 -15.56
C ASN A 213 5.18 4.36 -15.54
N VAL A 214 4.05 4.10 -14.87
CA VAL A 214 3.42 2.78 -14.80
C VAL A 214 2.96 2.40 -16.21
N SER A 215 3.46 1.26 -16.68
CA SER A 215 3.19 0.73 -18.01
C SER A 215 2.92 -0.77 -17.92
N SER A 216 2.62 -1.43 -19.04
CA SER A 216 2.44 -2.89 -19.05
C SER A 216 3.71 -3.70 -18.77
N SER A 217 4.89 -3.08 -18.69
CA SER A 217 6.18 -3.81 -18.55
C SER A 217 7.07 -3.30 -17.41
N LYS A 218 6.78 -2.13 -16.86
CA LYS A 218 7.61 -1.49 -15.83
C LYS A 218 6.89 -0.35 -15.13
N PHE A 219 7.45 0.09 -14.01
CA PHE A 219 7.15 1.32 -13.31
C PHE A 219 8.42 1.88 -12.66
N ASP A 220 8.43 3.15 -12.30
CA ASP A 220 9.47 3.76 -11.46
C ASP A 220 8.94 3.93 -10.04
N VAL A 221 9.78 3.70 -9.02
CA VAL A 221 9.43 3.86 -7.60
C VAL A 221 10.53 4.59 -6.83
N ARG A 222 10.15 5.34 -5.79
CA ARG A 222 11.04 5.94 -4.79
C ARG A 222 10.38 5.94 -3.41
N LEU A 223 11.19 6.14 -2.38
CA LEU A 223 10.71 6.60 -1.08
C LEU A 223 10.60 8.13 -1.07
N GLN A 224 9.72 8.66 -0.24
CA GLN A 224 9.59 10.09 -0.01
C GLN A 224 9.22 10.32 1.46
N GLU A 225 10.05 11.11 2.14
CA GLU A 225 9.82 11.64 3.48
C GLU A 225 8.88 12.86 3.41
N GLU A 226 8.48 13.37 4.57
CA GLU A 226 7.85 14.70 4.67
C GLU A 226 8.70 15.79 4.00
N GLU A 227 8.06 16.82 3.48
CA GLU A 227 8.68 17.84 2.63
C GLU A 227 9.74 18.67 3.33
N GLY A 228 9.51 19.02 4.60
CA GLY A 228 10.41 19.80 5.43
C GLY A 228 11.62 19.00 5.97
N ASN A 229 11.76 17.73 5.59
CA ASN A 229 12.89 16.90 6.00
C ASN A 229 14.13 17.11 5.10
N ASP A 230 15.24 16.47 5.44
CA ASP A 230 16.52 16.63 4.73
C ASP A 230 16.60 15.91 3.37
N GLY A 231 15.55 15.16 3.01
CA GLY A 231 15.45 14.37 1.78
C GLY A 231 16.41 13.17 1.73
N PHE A 232 16.96 12.76 2.88
CA PHE A 232 17.82 11.60 3.01
C PHE A 232 17.15 10.49 3.82
N HIS A 233 16.79 9.42 3.10
CA HIS A 233 16.33 8.19 3.72
C HIS A 233 17.30 7.02 3.53
N TRP A 234 17.36 6.14 4.51
CA TRP A 234 18.07 4.87 4.40
C TRP A 234 17.42 3.97 3.33
N GLN A 235 18.21 3.04 2.78
CA GLN A 235 17.63 2.06 1.86
C GLN A 235 16.65 1.15 2.61
N GLU A 236 15.44 1.01 2.09
CA GLU A 236 14.43 0.06 2.54
C GLU A 236 14.20 -1.02 1.47
N THR A 237 13.59 -2.13 1.88
CA THR A 237 12.98 -3.08 0.95
C THR A 237 11.56 -2.59 0.64
N ILE A 238 11.30 -2.25 -0.62
CA ILE A 238 9.96 -1.90 -1.12
C ILE A 238 9.34 -3.14 -1.74
N GLY A 239 8.18 -3.55 -1.25
CA GLY A 239 7.34 -4.57 -1.89
C GLY A 239 6.39 -3.95 -2.89
N TYR A 240 6.11 -4.64 -3.99
CA TYR A 240 5.11 -4.23 -4.96
C TYR A 240 4.16 -5.37 -5.34
N VAL A 241 2.93 -4.98 -5.69
CA VAL A 241 1.89 -5.84 -6.26
C VAL A 241 1.34 -5.14 -7.50
N ALA A 242 1.50 -5.76 -8.67
CA ALA A 242 0.91 -5.30 -9.92
C ALA A 242 -0.17 -6.29 -10.39
N ILE A 243 -1.40 -5.84 -10.57
CA ILE A 243 -2.56 -6.68 -10.87
C ILE A 243 -3.34 -6.14 -12.06
N GLU A 244 -3.78 -7.02 -12.94
CA GLU A 244 -4.76 -6.68 -13.95
C GLU A 244 -6.13 -6.42 -13.30
N VAL A 245 -6.74 -5.28 -13.60
CA VAL A 245 -8.09 -4.94 -13.14
C VAL A 245 -9.00 -4.74 -14.34
N ASP A 246 -10.26 -5.17 -14.21
CA ASP A 246 -11.25 -4.94 -15.26
C ASP A 246 -11.70 -3.47 -15.27
N LEU A 247 -11.92 -2.90 -16.46
CA LEU A 247 -12.38 -1.52 -16.71
C LEU A 247 -13.88 -1.30 -16.60
#